data_AF-A0A392S6W9-F1
#
_entry.id   AF-A0A392S6W9-F1
#
_cell.length_a   1.000
_cell.length_b   1.000
_cell.length_c   1.000
_cell.angle_alpha   90.00
_cell.angle_beta   90.00
_cell.angle_gamma   90.00
#
_symmetry.space_group_name_H-M   'P 1'
#
loop_
_entity.id
_entity.type
_entity.pdbx_description
1 polymer ?
#
loop_
_entity_poly.entity_id
_entity_poly.type
_entity_poly.pdbx_seq_one_letter_code
_entity_poly.pdbx_strand_id
1 'polypeptide(L)'
;MVRTTRANVVELPAIEAPTDASQNPFYVHPNENLTAALVNPPLDGKNYHSWSRSMRKAIIMKNKLRFLDGSCPMPDPFHPTYEHWIRCNNLVHSWLMN
;
A
#
# COMPACT_ATOMS: atom_id res chain seq x y z
N MET A 1 -8.85 -19.69 -54.19
CA MET A 1 -9.38 -20.28 -52.95
C MET A 1 -8.23 -20.36 -51.94
N VAL A 2 -7.95 -19.25 -51.23
CA VAL A 2 -6.82 -19.16 -50.30
C VAL A 2 -7.30 -19.63 -48.93
N ARG A 3 -6.82 -20.78 -48.47
CA ARG A 3 -7.07 -21.28 -47.11
C ARG A 3 -6.08 -20.58 -46.18
N THR A 4 -6.53 -19.50 -45.53
CA THR A 4 -5.79 -18.88 -44.42
C THR A 4 -5.99 -19.73 -43.17
N THR A 5 -4.94 -20.45 -42.77
CA THR A 5 -4.86 -21.14 -41.49
C THR A 5 -4.82 -20.10 -40.37
N ARG A 6 -5.88 -20.05 -39.54
CA ARG A 6 -5.88 -19.27 -38.29
C ARG A 6 -4.88 -19.90 -37.33
N ALA A 7 -3.84 -19.14 -36.97
CA ALA A 7 -2.99 -19.46 -35.84
C ALA A 7 -3.86 -19.43 -34.57
N ASN A 8 -3.86 -20.53 -33.83
CA ASN A 8 -4.53 -20.66 -32.54
C ASN A 8 -3.69 -19.90 -31.51
N VAL A 9 -4.07 -18.66 -31.21
CA VAL A 9 -3.44 -17.88 -30.14
C VAL A 9 -3.90 -18.50 -28.84
N VAL A 10 -2.99 -19.18 -28.14
CA VAL A 10 -3.22 -19.62 -26.76
C VAL A 10 -3.32 -18.36 -25.92
N GLU A 11 -4.54 -18.00 -25.58
CA GLU A 11 -4.86 -16.93 -24.63
C GLU A 11 -4.26 -17.35 -23.28
N LEU A 12 -3.15 -16.73 -22.89
CA LEU A 12 -2.58 -16.91 -21.57
C LEU A 12 -3.67 -16.52 -20.56
N PRO A 13 -3.94 -17.32 -19.51
CA PRO A 13 -4.95 -16.97 -18.53
C PRO A 13 -4.56 -15.62 -17.94
N ALA A 14 -5.37 -14.60 -18.24
CA ALA A 14 -5.23 -13.28 -17.64
C ALA A 14 -5.34 -13.48 -16.13
N ILE A 15 -4.28 -13.15 -15.39
CA ILE A 15 -4.34 -13.10 -13.93
C ILE A 15 -5.47 -12.13 -13.61
N GLU A 16 -6.58 -12.62 -13.07
CA GLU A 16 -7.75 -11.80 -12.79
C GLU A 16 -7.30 -10.61 -11.93
N ALA A 17 -7.49 -9.41 -12.46
CA ALA A 17 -7.17 -8.20 -11.71
C ALA A 17 -7.97 -8.21 -10.39
N PRO A 18 -7.38 -7.78 -9.26
CA PRO A 18 -8.09 -7.75 -7.99
C PRO A 18 -9.44 -7.05 -8.15
N THR A 19 -10.53 -7.71 -7.76
CA THR A 19 -11.90 -7.19 -7.86
C THR A 19 -12.08 -5.87 -7.10
N ASP A 20 -11.21 -5.63 -6.11
CA ASP A 20 -11.12 -4.41 -5.33
C ASP A 20 -9.65 -3.98 -5.16
N ALA A 21 -9.32 -2.80 -5.71
CA ALA A 21 -7.98 -2.23 -5.59
C ALA A 21 -7.56 -1.98 -4.13
N SER A 22 -8.50 -1.82 -3.20
CA SER A 22 -8.22 -1.59 -1.78
C SER A 22 -7.60 -2.79 -1.06
N GLN A 23 -7.71 -3.98 -1.67
CA GLN A 23 -7.06 -5.21 -1.20
C GLN A 23 -5.56 -5.26 -1.57
N ASN A 24 -5.12 -4.42 -2.51
CA ASN A 24 -3.71 -4.32 -2.84
C ASN A 24 -2.97 -3.59 -1.69
N PRO A 25 -1.94 -4.20 -1.07
CA PRO A 25 -1.19 -3.56 0.00
C PRO A 25 -0.54 -2.23 -0.38
N PHE A 26 -0.24 -2.05 -1.66
CA PHE A 26 0.35 -0.84 -2.20
C PHE A 26 -0.66 0.21 -2.67
N TYR A 27 -1.95 -0.04 -2.49
CA TYR A 27 -2.99 0.93 -2.83
C TYR A 27 -2.94 2.12 -1.87
N VAL A 28 -2.87 3.32 -2.41
CA VAL A 28 -2.99 4.58 -1.66
C VAL A 28 -4.32 5.20 -2.05
N HIS A 29 -5.23 5.34 -1.07
CA HIS A 29 -6.55 5.90 -1.34
C HIS A 29 -6.43 7.42 -1.59
N PRO A 30 -7.19 8.04 -2.51
CA PRO A 30 -7.06 9.47 -2.84
C PRO A 30 -7.20 10.43 -1.65
N ASN A 31 -7.97 10.08 -0.62
CA ASN A 31 -8.08 10.86 0.62
C ASN A 31 -6.87 10.72 1.57
N GLU A 32 -5.89 9.86 1.26
CA GLU A 32 -4.68 9.72 2.06
C GLU A 32 -3.71 10.84 1.72
N ASN A 33 -3.44 11.69 2.70
CA ASN A 33 -2.55 12.83 2.52
C ASN A 33 -1.37 12.74 3.50
N LEU A 34 -0.25 13.36 3.11
CA LEU A 34 1.02 13.35 3.84
C LEU A 34 1.05 14.36 4.99
N THR A 35 0.17 15.36 4.97
CA THR A 35 0.21 16.55 5.84
C THR A 35 -0.76 16.49 7.02
N ALA A 36 -1.68 15.52 7.04
CA ALA A 36 -2.69 15.40 8.07
C ALA A 36 -2.24 14.40 9.12
N ALA A 37 -2.35 14.84 10.37
CA ALA A 37 -2.22 13.96 11.51
C ALA A 37 -3.26 12.83 11.43
N LEU A 38 -2.78 11.59 11.50
CA LEU A 38 -3.63 10.42 11.46
C LEU A 38 -4.35 10.17 12.80
N VAL A 39 -3.80 10.73 13.89
CA VAL A 39 -4.30 10.62 15.25
C VAL A 39 -4.36 12.01 15.88
N ASN A 40 -5.48 12.30 16.55
CA ASN A 40 -5.65 13.48 17.38
C ASN A 40 -5.94 13.05 18.82
N PRO A 41 -5.34 13.68 19.85
CA PRO A 41 -4.29 14.71 19.77
C PRO A 41 -2.95 14.14 19.24
N PRO A 42 -2.07 15.00 18.69
CA PRO A 42 -0.72 14.59 18.26
C PRO A 42 0.13 14.15 19.44
N LEU A 43 1.27 13.50 19.16
CA LEU A 43 2.19 13.02 20.19
C LEU A 43 2.78 14.20 20.97
N ASP A 44 2.55 14.25 22.29
CA ASP A 44 2.97 15.36 23.17
C ASP A 44 4.00 14.93 24.23
N GLY A 45 4.53 13.71 24.11
CA GLY A 45 5.47 13.07 25.03
C GLY A 45 4.82 12.47 26.28
N LYS A 46 3.65 12.95 26.70
CA LYS A 46 2.91 12.41 27.86
C LYS A 46 1.86 11.38 27.44
N ASN A 47 1.38 11.46 26.20
CA ASN A 47 0.28 10.66 25.69
C ASN A 47 0.70 9.40 24.90
N TYR A 48 1.99 9.02 24.91
CA TYR A 48 2.54 7.96 24.05
C TYR A 48 1.74 6.65 24.06
N HIS A 49 1.34 6.14 25.23
CA HIS A 49 0.58 4.89 25.30
C HIS A 49 -0.79 4.96 24.62
N SER A 50 -1.49 6.09 24.73
CA SER A 50 -2.78 6.28 24.08
C SER A 50 -2.60 6.58 22.59
N TRP A 51 -1.65 7.44 22.24
CA TRP A 51 -1.31 7.79 20.86
C TRP A 51 -0.86 6.56 20.06
N SER A 52 0.06 5.74 20.58
CA SER A 52 0.58 4.56 19.88
C SER A 52 -0.49 3.52 19.58
N ARG A 53 -1.44 3.30 20.52
CA ARG A 53 -2.60 2.42 20.31
C ARG A 53 -3.52 2.96 19.21
N SER A 54 -3.80 4.26 19.23
CA SER A 54 -4.63 4.91 18.20
C SER A 54 -3.94 4.91 16.84
N MET A 55 -2.64 5.19 16.79
CA MET A 55 -1.83 5.19 15.57
C MET A 55 -1.81 3.80 14.95
N ARG A 56 -1.55 2.76 15.74
CA ARG A 56 -1.60 1.37 15.26
C ARG A 56 -2.96 1.01 14.67
N LYS A 57 -4.06 1.38 15.32
CA LYS A 57 -5.42 1.15 14.79
C LYS A 57 -5.62 1.87 13.45
N ALA A 58 -5.24 3.13 13.36
CA ALA A 58 -5.40 3.92 12.16
C ALA A 58 -4.59 3.36 10.97
N ILE A 59 -3.36 2.90 11.21
CA ILE A 59 -2.53 2.23 10.22
C ILE A 59 -3.14 0.89 9.76
N ILE A 60 -3.73 0.12 10.67
CA ILE A 60 -4.43 -1.13 10.33
C ILE A 60 -5.62 -0.86 9.42
N MET A 61 -6.44 0.15 9.73
CA MET A 61 -7.61 0.52 8.90
C MET A 61 -7.23 0.98 7.48
N LYS A 62 -5.96 1.34 7.26
CA LYS A 62 -5.41 1.75 5.97
C LYS A 62 -4.67 0.63 5.22
N ASN A 63 -4.65 -0.59 5.77
CA ASN A 63 -3.90 -1.72 5.25
C ASN A 63 -2.38 -1.47 5.16
N LYS A 64 -1.82 -0.61 6.04
CA LYS A 64 -0.40 -0.24 6.02
C LYS A 64 0.44 -0.81 7.16
N LEU A 65 -0.12 -1.70 8.00
CA LEU A 65 0.60 -2.29 9.14
C LEU A 65 1.91 -2.96 8.72
N ARG A 66 1.92 -3.60 7.55
CA ARG A 66 3.07 -4.33 7.02
C ARG A 66 4.32 -3.47 6.73
N PHE A 67 4.14 -2.17 6.57
CA PHE A 67 5.24 -1.21 6.44
C PHE A 67 5.79 -0.78 7.81
N LEU A 68 4.95 -0.85 8.85
CA LEU A 68 5.33 -0.49 10.22
C LEU A 68 6.03 -1.65 10.94
N ASP A 69 5.58 -2.89 10.75
CA ASP A 69 6.15 -4.07 11.41
C ASP A 69 7.29 -4.75 10.61
N GLY A 70 7.57 -4.27 9.40
CA GLY A 70 8.62 -4.80 8.53
C GLY A 70 8.27 -6.11 7.82
N SER A 71 7.03 -6.62 7.95
CA SER A 71 6.59 -7.82 7.24
C SER A 71 6.50 -7.64 5.72
N CYS A 72 6.48 -6.40 5.23
CA CYS A 72 6.67 -6.07 3.81
C CYS A 72 8.09 -5.55 3.56
N PRO A 73 9.07 -6.43 3.25
CA PRO A 73 10.43 -5.99 3.00
C PRO A 73 10.51 -5.12 1.74
N MET A 74 11.53 -4.27 1.71
CA MET A 74 11.86 -3.47 0.52
C MET A 74 12.17 -4.42 -0.65
N PRO A 75 11.44 -4.31 -1.77
CA PRO A 75 11.70 -5.13 -2.95
C PRO A 75 12.98 -4.66 -3.67
N ASP A 76 13.46 -5.47 -4.61
CA ASP A 76 14.58 -5.10 -5.47
C ASP A 76 14.27 -3.79 -6.26
N PRO A 77 15.25 -2.89 -6.45
CA PRO A 77 15.05 -1.64 -7.19
C PRO A 77 14.49 -1.80 -8.61
N PHE A 78 14.73 -2.94 -9.26
CA PHE A 78 14.22 -3.23 -10.60
C PHE A 78 12.88 -3.97 -10.58
N HIS A 79 12.35 -4.31 -9.41
CA HIS A 79 11.06 -4.96 -9.28
C HIS A 79 9.90 -3.97 -9.55
N PRO A 80 8.86 -4.34 -10.31
CA PRO A 80 7.74 -3.43 -10.64
C PRO A 80 7.00 -2.82 -9.43
N THR A 81 7.10 -3.45 -8.26
CA THR A 81 6.47 -2.97 -7.03
C THR A 81 7.35 -2.00 -6.22
N TYR A 82 8.58 -1.74 -6.64
CA TYR A 82 9.53 -0.89 -5.90
C TYR A 82 9.00 0.53 -5.66
N GLU A 83 8.60 1.22 -6.73
CA GLU A 83 8.01 2.56 -6.66
C GLU A 83 6.70 2.61 -5.85
N HIS A 84 5.96 1.50 -5.85
CA HIS A 84 4.72 1.36 -5.09
C HIS A 84 5.00 1.18 -3.59
N TRP A 85 6.03 0.38 -3.26
CA TRP A 85 6.51 0.19 -1.90
C TRP A 85 7.06 1.49 -1.32
N ILE A 86 7.90 2.23 -2.06
CA ILE A 86 8.46 3.52 -1.62
C ILE A 86 7.36 4.52 -1.29
N ARG A 87 6.36 4.67 -2.18
CA ARG A 87 5.24 5.59 -1.94
C ARG A 87 4.50 5.27 -0.63
N CYS A 88 4.20 3.99 -0.40
CA CYS A 88 3.52 3.56 0.82
C CYS A 88 4.39 3.74 2.07
N ASN A 89 5.68 3.41 1.98
CA ASN A 89 6.63 3.58 3.08
C ASN A 89 6.78 5.06 3.47
N ASN A 90 6.92 5.95 2.49
CA ASN A 90 7.00 7.39 2.72
C ASN A 90 5.72 7.95 3.34
N LEU A 91 4.55 7.46 2.90
CA LEU A 91 3.26 7.85 3.49
C LEU A 91 3.16 7.46 4.97
N VAL A 92 3.54 6.23 5.33
CA VAL A 92 3.57 5.78 6.73
C VAL A 92 4.56 6.61 7.54
N HIS A 93 5.74 6.91 6.98
CA HIS A 93 6.72 7.76 7.64
C HIS A 93 6.17 9.17 7.89
N SER A 94 5.50 9.79 6.92
CA SER A 94 4.86 11.08 7.11
C SER A 94 3.82 11.08 8.23
N TRP A 95 3.01 10.03 8.35
CA TRP A 95 2.05 9.94 9.47
C TRP A 95 2.70 9.78 10.84
N LEU A 96 3.87 9.15 10.92
CA LEU A 96 4.61 9.02 12.18
C LEU A 96 5.29 10.34 12.60
N MET A 97 5.58 11.22 11.64
CA MET A 97 6.26 12.50 11.87
C MET A 97 5.29 13.67 12.13
N ASN A 98 3.98 13.47 11.94
CA ASN A 98 2.93 14.43 12.30
C ASN A 98 2.51 14.27 13.78
#